data_AF-A0A522ICG6-F1
#
_entry.id   AF-A0A522ICG6-F1
#
_cell.length_a   1.000
_cell.length_b   1.000
_cell.length_c   1.000
_cell.angle_alpha   90.00
_cell.angle_beta   90.00
_cell.angle_gamma   90.00
#
_symmetry.space_group_name_H-M   'P 1'
#
loop_
_entity.id
_entity.type
_entity.pdbx_description
1 polymer ?
#
loop_
_entity_poly.entity_id
_entity_poly.type
_entity_poly.pdbx_seq_one_letter_code
_entity_poly.pdbx_strand_id
1 'polypeptide(L)'
;MADMNDDELLDALGIEATPIKAASRTPREERIIAGFEDILRFHQTHGRAPLHGEGRDIFERLYAVRLDQLRKLPEAQALLSELDRPGLLSGTAAAPIDVDALDEDALLAELGIDNEPAGPDDITVLGHVRSYVEIKAAEEIANRTPCADFARYKPLFEEAKAGLQAGAWMTKPFVKNASIELGDFFIIGGQMAYVAEMYEGTKTKDGRDNPRLRVIFDNHTESNLLLRSLSRSLYPDGNTPVGRRLIIKDDG
;
A
#
# COMPACT_ATOMS: atom_id res chain seq x y z
N MET A 1 54.70 35.26 33.80
CA MET A 1 54.15 35.41 32.45
C MET A 1 52.81 36.08 32.64
N ALA A 2 52.57 37.22 32.00
CA ALA A 2 51.38 38.03 32.27
C ALA A 2 50.13 37.31 31.75
N ASP A 3 49.18 37.00 32.64
CA ASP A 3 47.83 36.58 32.25
C ASP A 3 47.09 37.84 31.80
N MET A 4 47.19 38.15 30.51
CA MET A 4 46.38 39.21 29.90
C MET A 4 44.98 38.63 29.65
N ASN A 5 43.95 39.39 30.03
CA ASN A 5 42.56 39.02 29.72
C ASN A 5 42.30 39.15 28.21
N ASP A 6 41.32 38.42 27.69
CA ASP A 6 40.97 38.38 26.26
C ASP A 6 40.72 39.77 25.67
N ASP A 7 40.13 40.69 26.46
CA ASP A 7 39.90 42.08 26.04
C ASP A 7 41.20 42.88 25.87
N GLU A 8 42.21 42.63 26.69
CA GLU A 8 43.52 43.31 26.61
C GLU A 8 44.34 42.79 25.40
N LEU A 9 44.15 41.53 25.02
CA LEU A 9 44.75 40.96 23.81
C LEU A 9 44.13 41.55 22.53
N LEU A 10 42.81 41.76 22.52
CA LEU A 10 42.09 42.35 21.39
C LEU A 10 42.52 43.80 21.13
N ASP A 11 42.69 44.58 22.20
CA ASP A 11 43.12 45.98 22.11
C ASP A 11 44.59 46.09 21.66
N ALA A 12 45.46 45.20 22.13
CA ALA A 12 46.85 45.12 21.70
C ALA A 12 47.03 44.75 20.21
N LEU A 13 46.02 44.11 19.60
CA LEU A 13 45.99 43.77 18.17
C LEU A 13 45.33 44.85 17.30
N GLY A 14 44.77 45.91 17.90
CA GLY A 14 44.14 47.02 17.20
C GLY A 14 42.85 46.64 16.46
N ILE A 15 42.15 45.61 16.93
CA ILE A 15 40.93 45.09 16.30
C ILE A 15 39.72 45.61 17.06
N GLU A 16 39.06 46.66 16.55
CA GLU A 16 37.76 47.07 17.05
C GLU A 16 36.74 45.96 16.73
N ALA A 17 36.31 45.22 17.75
CA ALA A 17 35.26 44.21 17.60
C ALA A 17 33.91 44.92 17.36
N THR A 18 33.56 45.17 16.10
CA THR A 18 32.20 45.58 15.74
C THR A 18 31.24 44.46 16.12
N PRO A 19 30.21 44.69 16.95
CA PRO A 19 29.29 43.64 17.33
C PRO A 19 28.57 43.15 16.07
N ILE A 20 28.75 41.86 15.75
CA ILE A 20 28.01 41.18 14.68
C ILE A 20 26.54 41.32 15.06
N LYS A 21 25.76 42.05 14.26
CA LYS A 21 24.30 42.14 14.41
C LYS A 21 23.76 40.71 14.53
N ALA A 22 23.28 40.36 15.72
CA ALA A 22 22.60 39.09 15.95
C ALA A 22 21.51 38.94 14.88
N ALA A 23 21.41 37.76 14.26
CA ALA A 23 20.35 37.45 13.32
C ALA A 23 19.02 37.78 13.99
N SER A 24 18.38 38.87 13.55
CA SER A 24 17.23 39.47 14.24
C SER A 24 15.95 38.68 14.01
N ARG A 25 16.03 37.51 13.37
CA ARG A 25 14.90 36.74 12.89
C ARG A 25 14.87 35.36 13.51
N THR A 26 13.68 34.95 13.92
CA THR A 26 13.48 33.60 14.44
C THR A 26 13.52 32.58 13.29
N PRO A 27 13.86 31.30 13.56
CA PRO A 27 13.80 30.24 12.53
C PRO A 27 12.41 30.09 11.88
N ARG A 28 11.35 30.52 12.57
CA ARG A 28 9.99 30.57 12.04
C ARG A 28 9.83 31.70 11.03
N GLU A 29 10.31 32.90 11.34
CA GLU A 29 10.27 34.05 10.44
C GLU A 29 11.07 33.79 9.16
N GLU A 30 12.24 33.17 9.25
CA GLU A 30 13.04 32.81 8.07
C GLU A 30 12.29 31.84 7.15
N ARG A 31 11.57 30.85 7.70
CA ARG A 31 10.74 29.93 6.91
C ARG A 31 9.55 30.60 6.26
N ILE A 32 8.95 31.59 6.93
CA ILE A 32 7.86 32.40 6.39
C ILE A 32 8.38 33.23 5.20
N ILE A 33 9.54 33.86 5.36
CA ILE A 33 10.18 34.69 4.33
C ILE A 33 10.59 33.86 3.12
N ALA A 34 11.35 32.78 3.32
CA ALA A 34 11.75 31.89 2.23
C ALA A 34 10.53 31.34 1.47
N GLY A 35 9.47 30.99 2.21
CA GLY A 35 8.21 30.55 1.62
C GLY A 35 7.50 31.58 0.76
N PHE A 36 7.60 32.86 1.12
CA PHE A 36 7.03 33.97 0.35
C PHE A 36 7.91 34.35 -0.84
N GLU A 37 9.23 34.23 -0.73
CA GLU A 37 10.17 34.46 -1.84
C GLU A 37 9.92 33.51 -3.01
N ASP A 38 9.58 32.25 -2.75
CA ASP A 38 9.18 31.30 -3.78
C ASP A 38 7.91 31.76 -4.52
N ILE A 39 6.93 32.29 -3.78
CA ILE A 39 5.69 32.85 -4.34
C ILE A 39 5.99 34.10 -5.18
N LEU A 40 6.90 34.96 -4.72
CA LEU A 40 7.35 36.13 -5.47
C LEU A 40 8.07 35.73 -6.77
N ARG A 41 8.89 34.69 -6.73
CA ARG A 41 9.58 34.16 -7.93
C ARG A 41 8.57 33.59 -8.93
N PHE A 42 7.55 32.87 -8.44
CA PHE A 42 6.43 32.44 -9.28
C PHE A 42 5.75 33.64 -9.94
N HIS A 43 5.39 34.67 -9.16
CA HIS A 43 4.76 35.89 -9.68
C HIS A 43 5.63 36.63 -10.70
N GLN A 44 6.95 36.72 -10.48
CA GLN A 44 7.87 37.33 -11.44
C GLN A 44 7.94 36.56 -12.76
N THR A 45 7.83 35.23 -12.70
CA THR A 45 7.92 34.36 -13.88
C THR A 45 6.61 34.32 -14.67
N HIS A 46 5.47 34.29 -13.98
CA HIS A 46 4.15 34.09 -14.59
C HIS A 46 3.30 35.38 -14.67
N GLY A 47 3.72 36.47 -14.03
CA GLY A 47 3.01 37.75 -14.00
C GLY A 47 1.66 37.72 -13.25
N ARG A 48 1.39 36.66 -12.49
CA ARG A 48 0.12 36.47 -11.75
C ARG A 48 0.34 35.76 -10.41
N ALA A 49 -0.63 35.87 -9.52
CA ALA A 49 -0.66 35.10 -8.28
C ALA A 49 -0.88 33.61 -8.57
N PRO A 50 -0.32 32.70 -7.75
CA PRO A 50 -0.60 31.26 -7.86
C PRO A 50 -2.08 30.97 -7.57
N LEU A 51 -2.65 30.04 -8.32
CA LEU A 51 -4.06 29.66 -8.24
C LEU A 51 -4.23 28.18 -7.90
N HIS A 52 -5.34 27.85 -7.25
CA HIS A 52 -5.77 26.46 -7.07
C HIS A 52 -6.23 25.85 -8.40
N GLY A 53 -6.19 24.52 -8.51
CA GLY A 53 -6.77 23.76 -9.62
C GLY A 53 -5.91 22.59 -10.08
N GLU A 54 -6.55 21.47 -10.37
CA GLU A 54 -5.90 20.19 -10.71
C GLU A 54 -5.08 20.25 -12.00
N GLY A 55 -5.51 21.06 -12.98
CA GLY A 55 -4.78 21.32 -14.22
C GLY A 55 -3.59 22.28 -14.07
N ARG A 56 -3.19 22.66 -12.85
CA ARG A 56 -2.03 23.52 -12.58
C ARG A 56 -0.84 22.70 -12.09
N ASP A 57 0.35 23.26 -12.30
CA ASP A 57 1.59 22.66 -11.84
C ASP A 57 1.57 22.41 -10.32
N ILE A 58 2.26 21.36 -9.88
CA ILE A 58 2.31 20.94 -8.47
C ILE A 58 2.83 22.09 -7.59
N PHE A 59 3.82 22.84 -8.06
CA PHE A 59 4.37 23.96 -7.31
C PHE A 59 3.41 25.16 -7.30
N GLU A 60 2.71 25.44 -8.40
CA GLU A 60 1.67 26.50 -8.44
C GLU A 60 0.58 26.24 -7.39
N ARG A 61 0.10 24.99 -7.28
CA ARG A 61 -0.87 24.60 -6.25
C ARG A 61 -0.32 24.75 -4.83
N LEU A 62 0.92 24.33 -4.61
CA LEU A 62 1.57 24.49 -3.30
C LEU A 62 1.71 25.97 -2.91
N TYR A 63 2.10 26.82 -3.86
CA TYR A 63 2.23 28.27 -3.66
C TYR A 63 0.88 28.95 -3.41
N ALA A 64 -0.20 28.50 -4.07
CA ALA A 64 -1.55 29.01 -3.85
C ALA A 64 -2.01 28.75 -2.41
N VAL A 65 -1.88 27.51 -1.94
CA VAL A 65 -2.21 27.14 -0.54
C VAL A 65 -1.36 27.95 0.44
N ARG A 66 -0.06 28.08 0.18
CA ARG A 66 0.84 28.83 1.06
C ARG A 66 0.49 30.31 1.11
N LEU A 67 0.16 30.93 -0.02
CA LEU A 67 -0.27 32.34 -0.08
C LEU A 67 -1.54 32.57 0.75
N ASP A 68 -2.52 31.67 0.68
CA ASP A 68 -3.74 31.76 1.47
C ASP A 68 -3.48 31.63 2.97
N GLN A 69 -2.57 30.74 3.38
CA GLN A 69 -2.17 30.65 4.79
C GLN A 69 -1.42 31.89 5.28
N LEU A 70 -0.56 32.48 4.44
CA LEU A 70 0.14 33.72 4.77
C LEU A 70 -0.85 34.90 4.93
N ARG A 71 -1.90 34.97 4.10
CA ARG A 71 -2.96 36.00 4.22
C ARG A 71 -3.73 35.92 5.55
N LYS A 72 -3.92 34.70 6.08
CA LYS A 72 -4.61 34.45 7.36
C LYS A 72 -3.77 34.79 8.59
N LEU A 73 -2.44 34.86 8.46
CA LEU A 73 -1.51 35.09 9.58
C LEU A 73 -1.18 36.59 9.71
N PRO A 74 -1.59 37.28 10.80
CA PRO A 74 -1.31 38.70 10.98
C PRO A 74 0.19 39.00 11.15
N GLU A 75 0.93 38.07 11.77
CA GLU A 75 2.40 38.16 11.89
C GLU A 75 3.11 38.15 10.53
N ALA A 76 2.57 37.41 9.56
CA ALA A 76 3.15 37.30 8.23
C ALA A 76 2.94 38.59 7.44
N GLN A 77 1.80 39.26 7.59
CA GLN A 77 1.54 40.55 6.94
C GLN A 77 2.53 41.62 7.38
N ALA A 78 2.80 41.72 8.69
CA ALA A 78 3.78 42.68 9.22
C ALA A 78 5.20 42.35 8.74
N LEU A 79 5.60 41.07 8.84
CA LEU A 79 6.94 40.60 8.48
C LEU A 79 7.26 40.73 6.98
N LEU A 80 6.27 40.46 6.12
CA LEU A 80 6.45 40.39 4.67
C LEU A 80 6.08 41.69 3.95
N SER A 81 5.57 42.70 4.66
CA SER A 81 5.14 43.98 4.09
C SER A 81 6.19 44.66 3.19
N GLU A 82 7.47 44.61 3.57
CA GLU A 82 8.57 45.18 2.78
C GLU A 82 8.90 44.36 1.51
N LEU A 83 8.58 43.07 1.52
CA LEU A 83 8.81 42.13 0.42
C LEU A 83 7.62 42.09 -0.55
N ASP A 84 6.41 42.40 -0.09
CA ASP A 84 5.18 42.36 -0.87
C ASP A 84 4.97 43.59 -1.77
N ARG A 85 5.95 43.86 -2.64
CA ARG A 85 5.82 44.85 -3.72
C ARG A 85 4.61 44.64 -4.65
N PRO A 86 4.24 43.39 -5.02
CA PRO A 86 3.07 43.15 -5.88
C PRO A 86 1.72 43.23 -5.15
N GLY A 87 1.68 43.35 -3.82
CA GLY A 87 0.44 43.41 -3.05
C GLY A 87 -0.32 42.08 -2.96
N LEU A 88 0.39 40.95 -3.07
CA LEU A 88 -0.19 39.60 -3.05
C LEU A 88 -0.86 39.28 -1.72
N LEU A 89 -0.41 39.87 -0.61
CA LEU A 89 -0.97 39.63 0.73
C LEU A 89 -2.24 40.45 0.98
N SER A 90 -2.52 41.47 0.17
CA SER A 90 -3.72 42.31 0.30
C SER A 90 -4.95 41.73 -0.41
N GLY A 91 -4.78 40.68 -1.21
CA GLY A 91 -5.89 39.97 -1.83
C GLY A 91 -6.76 39.27 -0.78
N THR A 92 -8.08 39.34 -0.93
CA THR A 92 -9.01 38.54 -0.13
C THR A 92 -8.62 37.07 -0.27
N ALA A 93 -8.28 36.42 0.84
CA ALA A 93 -8.20 34.96 0.86
C ALA A 93 -9.52 34.44 0.28
N ALA A 94 -9.45 33.42 -0.58
CA ALA A 94 -10.66 32.77 -1.09
C ALA A 94 -11.59 32.52 0.10
N ALA A 95 -12.84 32.97 -0.02
CA ALA A 95 -13.80 32.89 1.07
C ALA A 95 -13.81 31.43 1.56
N PRO A 96 -13.70 31.19 2.88
CA PRO A 96 -13.88 29.84 3.39
C PRO A 96 -15.23 29.36 2.88
N ILE A 97 -15.22 28.24 2.15
CA ILE A 97 -16.43 27.58 1.70
C ILE A 97 -17.15 27.16 2.98
N ASP A 98 -18.33 27.73 3.21
CA ASP A 98 -19.14 27.42 4.38
C ASP A 98 -19.77 26.05 4.18
N VAL A 99 -19.06 25.02 4.64
CA VAL A 99 -19.43 23.59 4.49
C VAL A 99 -20.85 23.33 5.01
N ASP A 100 -21.31 24.08 6.01
CA ASP A 100 -22.65 23.95 6.59
C ASP A 100 -23.76 24.54 5.70
N ALA A 101 -23.41 25.33 4.68
CA ALA A 101 -24.33 25.94 3.73
C ALA A 101 -24.40 25.21 2.37
N LEU A 102 -23.55 24.20 2.13
CA LEU A 102 -23.61 23.38 0.92
C LEU A 102 -24.61 22.23 1.08
N ASP A 103 -25.32 21.93 0.00
CA ASP A 103 -26.12 20.71 -0.08
C ASP A 103 -25.22 19.49 -0.40
N GLU A 104 -25.80 18.29 -0.32
CA GLU A 104 -25.08 17.02 -0.52
C GLU A 104 -24.38 16.96 -1.88
N ASP A 105 -25.05 17.46 -2.93
CA ASP A 105 -24.51 17.48 -4.29
C ASP A 105 -23.33 18.45 -4.42
N ALA A 106 -23.41 19.63 -3.81
CA ALA A 106 -22.32 20.61 -3.82
C ALA A 106 -21.14 20.18 -2.92
N LEU A 107 -21.39 19.42 -1.84
CA LEU A 107 -20.34 18.79 -1.05
C LEU A 107 -19.58 17.71 -1.84
N LEU A 108 -20.29 16.90 -2.62
CA LEU A 108 -19.69 15.89 -3.49
C LEU A 108 -18.82 16.51 -4.59
N ALA A 109 -19.30 17.61 -5.19
CA ALA A 109 -18.53 18.37 -6.17
C ALA A 109 -17.22 18.95 -5.60
N GLU A 110 -17.26 19.49 -4.38
CA GLU A 110 -16.05 20.02 -3.71
C GLU A 110 -15.03 18.92 -3.34
N LEU A 111 -15.51 17.68 -3.14
CA LEU A 111 -14.66 16.50 -2.91
C LEU A 111 -14.04 15.94 -4.21
N GLY A 112 -14.39 16.50 -5.38
CA GLY A 112 -14.00 15.95 -6.68
C GLY A 112 -14.63 14.59 -6.98
N ILE A 113 -15.71 14.24 -6.26
CA ILE A 113 -16.50 13.03 -6.49
C ILE A 113 -17.67 13.45 -7.39
N ASP A 114 -17.34 13.81 -8.62
CA ASP A 114 -18.37 13.92 -9.64
C ASP A 114 -18.90 12.52 -9.94
N ASN A 115 -20.22 12.37 -10.08
CA ASN A 115 -20.87 11.13 -10.55
C ASN A 115 -20.49 10.78 -12.02
N GLU A 116 -19.45 11.39 -12.57
CA GLU A 116 -18.91 11.00 -13.87
C GLU A 116 -18.12 9.70 -13.74
N PRO A 117 -18.23 8.78 -14.73
CA PRO A 117 -17.47 7.54 -14.71
C PRO A 117 -15.98 7.85 -14.68
N ALA A 118 -15.31 7.41 -13.61
CA ALA A 118 -13.88 7.52 -13.40
C ALA A 118 -13.09 7.23 -14.68
N GLY A 119 -12.33 8.21 -15.14
CA GLY A 119 -11.41 8.05 -16.25
C GLY A 119 -10.30 7.05 -15.92
N PRO A 120 -9.55 6.56 -16.93
CA PRO A 120 -8.47 5.57 -16.73
C PRO A 120 -7.30 6.08 -15.86
N ASP A 121 -7.23 7.39 -15.60
CA ASP A 121 -6.18 8.04 -14.78
C ASP A 121 -6.64 8.37 -13.34
N ASP A 122 -7.84 7.94 -12.94
CA ASP A 122 -8.33 8.15 -11.58
C ASP A 122 -7.54 7.29 -10.56
N ILE A 123 -7.09 7.91 -9.48
CA ILE A 123 -6.35 7.27 -8.38
C ILE A 123 -7.18 6.21 -7.65
N THR A 124 -8.51 6.26 -7.75
CA THR A 124 -9.40 5.22 -7.20
C THR A 124 -9.43 3.97 -8.09
N VAL A 125 -9.00 4.09 -9.34
CA VAL A 125 -8.97 3.02 -10.33
C VAL A 125 -7.56 2.42 -10.37
N LEU A 126 -7.44 1.20 -9.85
CA LEU A 126 -6.19 0.43 -9.92
C LEU A 126 -5.93 -0.05 -11.37
N GLY A 127 -5.33 0.79 -12.20
CA GLY A 127 -5.09 0.47 -13.62
C GLY A 127 -3.91 -0.49 -13.88
N HIS A 128 -2.93 -0.53 -12.97
CA HIS A 128 -1.69 -1.31 -13.16
C HIS A 128 -1.52 -2.47 -12.17
N VAL A 129 -2.52 -2.72 -11.33
CA VAL A 129 -2.47 -3.75 -10.30
C VAL A 129 -3.68 -4.67 -10.49
N ARG A 130 -3.42 -5.96 -10.67
CA ARG A 130 -4.50 -6.96 -10.63
C ARG A 130 -5.15 -6.91 -9.25
N SER A 131 -6.48 -6.94 -9.18
CA SER A 131 -7.16 -6.88 -7.88
C SER A 131 -6.74 -8.06 -7.00
N TYR A 132 -6.77 -7.90 -5.67
CA TYR A 132 -6.42 -9.00 -4.75
C TYR A 132 -7.27 -10.26 -4.99
N VAL A 133 -8.53 -10.09 -5.40
CA VAL A 133 -9.44 -11.18 -5.76
C VAL A 133 -8.98 -11.88 -7.05
N GLU A 134 -8.55 -11.12 -8.06
CA GLU A 134 -7.95 -11.68 -9.27
C GLU A 134 -6.57 -12.29 -9.03
N ILE A 135 -5.78 -11.79 -8.08
CA ILE A 135 -4.50 -12.40 -7.70
C ILE A 135 -4.77 -13.74 -7.00
N LYS A 136 -5.70 -13.79 -6.04
CA LYS A 136 -6.05 -15.04 -5.35
C LYS A 136 -6.70 -16.04 -6.30
N ALA A 137 -7.64 -15.59 -7.12
CA ALA A 137 -8.29 -16.42 -8.13
C ALA A 137 -7.31 -16.85 -9.23
N ALA A 138 -6.41 -15.97 -9.70
CA ALA A 138 -5.39 -16.34 -10.69
C ALA A 138 -4.30 -17.25 -10.08
N GLU A 139 -3.89 -17.11 -8.83
CA GLU A 139 -2.98 -18.06 -8.19
C GLU A 139 -3.64 -19.43 -7.96
N GLU A 140 -4.96 -19.46 -7.69
CA GLU A 140 -5.74 -20.67 -7.46
C GLU A 140 -6.18 -21.38 -8.77
N ILE A 141 -6.26 -20.63 -9.88
CA ILE A 141 -6.74 -21.10 -11.20
C ILE A 141 -5.61 -21.23 -12.24
N ALA A 142 -4.51 -20.45 -12.19
CA ALA A 142 -3.55 -20.37 -13.30
C ALA A 142 -2.54 -21.52 -13.44
N ASN A 143 -2.48 -22.49 -12.51
CA ASN A 143 -1.57 -23.64 -12.65
C ASN A 143 -2.29 -24.98 -12.85
N ARG A 144 -3.60 -24.96 -13.12
CA ARG A 144 -4.34 -26.20 -13.37
C ARG A 144 -4.35 -26.51 -14.86
N THR A 145 -3.70 -27.59 -15.25
CA THR A 145 -3.68 -28.12 -16.61
C THR A 145 -4.63 -29.31 -16.72
N PRO A 146 -5.19 -29.61 -17.90
CA PRO A 146 -5.94 -30.85 -18.09
C PRO A 146 -5.07 -32.08 -17.78
N CYS A 147 -5.60 -33.03 -17.01
CA CYS A 147 -4.90 -34.27 -16.66
C CYS A 147 -5.10 -35.31 -17.78
N ALA A 148 -4.05 -35.60 -18.55
CA ALA A 148 -4.13 -36.48 -19.71
C ALA A 148 -4.42 -37.95 -19.36
N ASP A 149 -3.96 -38.42 -18.21
CA ASP A 149 -4.07 -39.79 -17.72
C ASP A 149 -5.08 -39.93 -16.55
N PHE A 150 -6.05 -39.00 -16.45
CA PHE A 150 -7.07 -39.00 -15.40
C PHE A 150 -7.83 -40.32 -15.28
N ALA A 151 -7.97 -41.09 -16.37
CA ALA A 151 -8.59 -42.41 -16.37
C ALA A 151 -7.99 -43.38 -15.34
N ARG A 152 -6.69 -43.23 -15.01
CA ARG A 152 -6.01 -44.05 -13.99
C ARG A 152 -6.44 -43.69 -12.56
N TYR A 153 -6.78 -42.43 -12.32
CA TYR A 153 -7.11 -41.91 -11.00
C TYR A 153 -8.61 -41.84 -10.74
N LYS A 154 -9.43 -41.83 -11.80
CA LYS A 154 -10.88 -41.90 -11.75
C LYS A 154 -11.43 -42.94 -10.74
N PRO A 155 -11.00 -44.22 -10.72
CA PRO A 155 -11.52 -45.19 -9.76
C PRO A 155 -11.22 -44.79 -8.30
N LEU A 156 -10.09 -44.14 -8.01
CA LEU A 156 -9.74 -43.69 -6.66
C LEU A 156 -10.69 -42.58 -6.18
N PHE A 157 -11.05 -41.64 -7.07
CA PHE A 157 -12.04 -40.60 -6.75
C PHE A 157 -13.45 -41.18 -6.57
N GLU A 158 -13.83 -42.18 -7.37
CA GLU A 158 -15.11 -42.88 -7.21
C GLU A 158 -15.16 -43.63 -5.88
N GLU A 159 -14.09 -44.32 -5.49
CA GLU A 159 -13.96 -45.00 -4.20
C GLU A 159 -14.06 -44.01 -3.04
N ALA A 160 -13.33 -42.90 -3.09
CA ALA A 160 -13.39 -41.87 -2.05
C ALA A 160 -14.79 -41.25 -1.92
N LYS A 161 -15.48 -40.99 -3.06
CA LYS A 161 -16.86 -40.47 -3.07
C LYS A 161 -17.85 -41.49 -2.51
N ALA A 162 -17.76 -42.75 -2.93
CA ALA A 162 -18.60 -43.84 -2.43
C ALA A 162 -18.36 -44.08 -0.93
N GLY A 163 -17.10 -44.06 -0.50
CA GLY A 163 -16.70 -44.21 0.91
C GLY A 163 -17.22 -43.08 1.80
N LEU A 164 -17.21 -41.84 1.32
CA LEU A 164 -17.81 -40.70 2.04
C LEU A 164 -19.34 -40.83 2.15
N GLN A 165 -20.01 -41.31 1.09
CA GLN A 165 -21.46 -41.53 1.11
C GLN A 165 -21.87 -42.71 2.03
N ALA A 166 -21.10 -43.79 2.01
CA ALA A 166 -21.30 -44.95 2.88
C ALA A 166 -20.86 -44.70 4.33
N GLY A 167 -20.18 -43.58 4.60
CA GLY A 167 -19.66 -43.25 5.92
C GLY A 167 -18.41 -44.04 6.35
N ALA A 168 -17.86 -44.86 5.45
CA ALA A 168 -16.59 -45.59 5.62
C ALA A 168 -15.37 -44.66 5.54
N TRP A 169 -15.52 -43.49 4.91
CA TRP A 169 -14.52 -42.42 4.92
C TRP A 169 -15.05 -41.23 5.72
N MET A 170 -14.14 -40.44 6.30
CA MET A 170 -14.50 -39.20 6.99
C MET A 170 -13.55 -38.06 6.62
N THR A 171 -14.06 -36.83 6.68
CA THR A 171 -13.23 -35.62 6.52
C THR A 171 -12.81 -35.09 7.89
N LYS A 172 -11.51 -34.83 8.08
CA LYS A 172 -10.99 -34.12 9.27
C LYS A 172 -10.38 -32.77 8.85
N PRO A 173 -10.51 -31.70 9.66
CA PRO A 173 -9.81 -30.45 9.41
C PRO A 173 -8.30 -30.66 9.31
N PHE A 174 -7.65 -29.98 8.36
CA PHE A 174 -6.20 -30.04 8.25
C PHE A 174 -5.54 -29.18 9.35
N VAL A 175 -4.74 -29.80 10.20
CA VAL A 175 -4.10 -29.14 11.36
C VAL A 175 -2.66 -28.73 11.06
N LYS A 176 -2.15 -27.74 11.81
CA LYS A 176 -0.74 -27.33 11.74
C LYS A 176 0.17 -28.53 12.02
N ASN A 177 1.18 -28.73 11.16
CA ASN A 177 2.14 -29.84 11.18
C ASN A 177 1.63 -31.21 10.70
N ALA A 178 0.44 -31.31 10.10
CA ALA A 178 0.05 -32.55 9.43
C ALA A 178 1.00 -32.85 8.25
N SER A 179 1.48 -34.09 8.14
CA SER A 179 2.25 -34.55 6.98
C SER A 179 1.36 -34.60 5.74
N ILE A 180 1.95 -34.39 4.57
CA ILE A 180 1.31 -34.62 3.27
C ILE A 180 2.17 -35.68 2.57
N GLU A 181 1.54 -36.78 2.19
CA GLU A 181 2.17 -37.98 1.66
C GLU A 181 1.52 -38.38 0.33
N LEU A 182 2.22 -39.25 -0.41
CA LEU A 182 1.71 -39.79 -1.66
C LEU A 182 0.48 -40.66 -1.37
N GLY A 183 -0.58 -40.48 -2.16
CA GLY A 183 -1.84 -41.19 -1.96
C GLY A 183 -2.86 -40.48 -1.08
N ASP A 184 -2.49 -39.37 -0.44
CA ASP A 184 -3.44 -38.61 0.38
C ASP A 184 -4.53 -37.93 -0.44
N PHE A 185 -5.71 -37.85 0.18
CA PHE A 185 -6.84 -37.09 -0.32
C PHE A 185 -7.15 -35.88 0.55
N PHE A 186 -7.45 -34.76 -0.12
CA PHE A 186 -7.82 -33.50 0.51
C PHE A 186 -9.04 -32.86 -0.15
N ILE A 187 -9.68 -31.94 0.56
CA ILE A 187 -10.68 -31.01 0.03
C ILE A 187 -10.09 -29.61 0.13
N ILE A 188 -9.93 -28.94 -1.01
CA ILE A 188 -9.38 -27.58 -1.15
C ILE A 188 -10.42 -26.76 -1.90
N GLY A 189 -10.93 -25.68 -1.30
CA GLY A 189 -11.94 -24.83 -1.95
C GLY A 189 -13.23 -25.57 -2.33
N GLY A 190 -13.59 -26.62 -1.58
CA GLY A 190 -14.75 -27.48 -1.89
C GLY A 190 -14.48 -28.56 -2.94
N GLN A 191 -13.27 -28.65 -3.47
CA GLN A 191 -12.89 -29.61 -4.49
C GLN A 191 -12.00 -30.73 -3.94
N MET A 192 -12.23 -31.96 -4.37
CA MET A 192 -11.40 -33.11 -3.99
C MET A 192 -10.09 -33.13 -4.79
N ALA A 193 -8.99 -33.29 -4.07
CA ALA A 193 -7.63 -33.32 -4.58
C ALA A 193 -6.90 -34.59 -4.09
N TYR A 194 -6.10 -35.18 -4.96
CA TYR A 194 -5.33 -36.41 -4.72
C TYR A 194 -3.84 -36.16 -4.99
N VAL A 195 -2.96 -36.53 -4.06
CA VAL A 195 -1.51 -36.42 -4.25
C VAL A 195 -1.01 -37.66 -5.01
N ALA A 196 -0.83 -37.52 -6.31
CA ALA A 196 -0.47 -38.63 -7.19
C ALA A 196 1.02 -38.97 -7.17
N GLU A 197 1.88 -37.95 -7.15
CA GLU A 197 3.33 -38.12 -7.22
C GLU A 197 4.02 -37.06 -6.35
N MET A 198 5.18 -37.45 -5.80
CA MET A 198 6.06 -36.56 -5.03
C MET A 198 7.47 -36.63 -5.63
N TYR A 199 7.96 -35.48 -6.04
CA TYR A 199 9.28 -35.28 -6.62
C TYR A 199 10.20 -34.61 -5.60
N GLU A 200 11.48 -34.96 -5.62
CA GLU A 200 12.49 -34.26 -4.82
C GLU A 200 12.45 -32.76 -5.10
N GLY A 201 12.56 -31.97 -4.04
CA GLY A 201 12.51 -30.52 -4.12
C GLY A 201 13.70 -29.87 -3.45
N THR A 202 13.81 -28.57 -3.66
CA THR A 202 14.84 -27.75 -3.04
C THR A 202 14.51 -27.47 -1.57
N LYS A 203 15.54 -27.36 -0.73
CA LYS A 203 15.37 -26.86 0.63
C LYS A 203 14.93 -25.39 0.62
N THR A 204 14.07 -25.01 1.55
CA THR A 204 13.70 -23.60 1.77
C THR A 204 14.85 -22.84 2.43
N LYS A 205 14.74 -21.51 2.51
CA LYS A 205 15.70 -20.64 3.23
C LYS A 205 15.89 -21.08 4.70
N ASP A 206 14.87 -21.70 5.29
CA ASP A 206 14.88 -22.22 6.66
C ASP A 206 15.42 -23.66 6.77
N GLY A 207 16.00 -24.21 5.69
CA GLY A 207 16.61 -25.55 5.66
C GLY A 207 15.65 -26.73 5.60
N ARG A 208 14.34 -26.48 5.49
CA ARG A 208 13.30 -27.53 5.44
C ARG A 208 13.09 -28.02 4.01
N ASP A 209 12.78 -29.29 3.86
CA ASP A 209 12.48 -29.85 2.54
C ASP A 209 11.14 -29.32 2.02
N ASN A 210 11.11 -29.05 0.71
CA ASN A 210 9.93 -28.57 0.00
C ASN A 210 9.79 -29.32 -1.34
N PRO A 211 9.44 -30.63 -1.28
CA PRO A 211 9.24 -31.43 -2.48
C PRO A 211 8.11 -30.88 -3.34
N ARG A 212 8.13 -31.27 -4.61
CA ARG A 212 7.15 -30.86 -5.60
C ARG A 212 6.13 -31.98 -5.79
N LEU A 213 4.85 -31.65 -5.79
CA LEU A 213 3.73 -32.56 -5.76
C LEU A 213 2.92 -32.43 -7.05
N ARG A 214 2.63 -33.57 -7.68
CA ARG A 214 1.60 -33.65 -8.72
C ARG A 214 0.26 -33.93 -8.03
N VAL A 215 -0.63 -32.94 -8.07
CA VAL A 215 -1.94 -33.00 -7.42
C VAL A 215 -3.02 -33.07 -8.49
N ILE A 216 -3.86 -34.10 -8.43
CA ILE A 216 -4.95 -34.33 -9.39
C ILE A 216 -6.26 -33.93 -8.72
N PHE A 217 -7.14 -33.30 -9.47
CA PHE A 217 -8.45 -32.83 -9.01
C PHE A 217 -9.56 -33.63 -9.67
N ASP A 218 -10.69 -33.74 -8.97
CA ASP A 218 -11.85 -34.51 -9.44
C ASP A 218 -12.57 -33.91 -10.67
N ASN A 219 -12.23 -32.69 -11.09
CA ASN A 219 -12.70 -32.06 -12.33
C ASN A 219 -11.78 -32.35 -13.54
N HIS A 220 -10.98 -33.42 -13.49
CA HIS A 220 -10.08 -33.84 -14.56
C HIS A 220 -8.92 -32.85 -14.83
N THR A 221 -8.57 -32.02 -13.84
CA THR A 221 -7.39 -31.15 -13.92
C THR A 221 -6.30 -31.63 -12.97
N GLU A 222 -5.07 -31.20 -13.22
CA GLU A 222 -3.92 -31.44 -12.35
C GLU A 222 -3.14 -30.15 -12.14
N SER A 223 -2.40 -30.07 -11.05
CA SER A 223 -1.51 -28.96 -10.74
C SER A 223 -0.20 -29.47 -10.17
N ASN A 224 0.87 -28.74 -10.48
CA ASN A 224 2.21 -29.04 -10.01
C ASN A 224 2.61 -28.07 -8.88
N LEU A 225 2.33 -28.46 -7.64
CA LEU A 225 2.40 -27.62 -6.45
C LEU A 225 3.63 -27.93 -5.60
N LEU A 226 4.20 -26.94 -4.94
CA LEU A 226 5.16 -27.19 -3.86
C LEU A 226 4.42 -27.66 -2.61
N LEU A 227 5.01 -28.60 -1.85
CA LEU A 227 4.40 -29.13 -0.62
C LEU A 227 4.00 -28.01 0.35
N ARG A 228 4.87 -27.00 0.52
CA ARG A 228 4.57 -25.86 1.41
C ARG A 228 3.40 -25.02 0.88
N SER A 229 3.28 -24.85 -0.43
CA SER A 229 2.13 -24.14 -1.03
C SER A 229 0.82 -24.89 -0.81
N LEU A 230 0.82 -26.21 -1.04
CA LEU A 230 -0.33 -27.07 -0.76
C LEU A 230 -0.71 -27.02 0.74
N SER A 231 0.27 -27.13 1.63
CA SER A 231 0.02 -27.05 3.08
C SER A 231 -0.59 -25.71 3.49
N ARG A 232 -0.18 -24.61 2.85
CA ARG A 232 -0.71 -23.27 3.11
C ARG A 232 -2.16 -23.13 2.64
N SER A 233 -2.51 -23.71 1.49
CA SER A 233 -3.91 -23.73 1.01
C SER A 233 -4.84 -24.55 1.90
N LEU A 234 -4.29 -25.49 2.68
CA LEU A 234 -5.07 -26.34 3.57
C LEU A 234 -5.21 -25.76 4.98
N TYR A 235 -4.32 -24.85 5.39
CA TYR A 235 -4.35 -24.30 6.74
C TYR A 235 -5.58 -23.42 7.00
N PRO A 236 -6.14 -23.50 8.22
CA PRO A 236 -7.27 -22.66 8.59
C PRO A 236 -6.88 -21.18 8.58
N ASP A 237 -7.80 -20.34 8.10
CA ASP A 237 -7.69 -18.88 8.14
C ASP A 237 -8.50 -18.37 9.34
N GLY A 238 -7.80 -18.08 10.44
CA GLY A 238 -8.43 -17.81 11.74
C GLY A 238 -9.21 -19.02 12.26
N ASN A 239 -10.54 -18.86 12.45
CA ASN A 239 -11.45 -19.92 12.88
C ASN A 239 -12.09 -20.69 11.71
N THR A 240 -11.81 -20.33 10.46
CA THR A 240 -12.44 -20.95 9.29
C THR A 240 -11.56 -22.09 8.76
N PRO A 241 -12.01 -23.35 8.78
CA PRO A 241 -11.27 -24.45 8.17
C PRO A 241 -11.33 -24.35 6.65
N VAL A 242 -10.18 -24.07 6.02
CA VAL A 242 -10.04 -23.91 4.56
C VAL A 242 -9.81 -25.26 3.86
N GLY A 243 -9.00 -26.14 4.47
CA GLY A 243 -8.71 -27.47 3.96
C GLY A 243 -9.20 -28.60 4.87
N ARG A 244 -9.63 -29.71 4.27
CA ARG A 244 -9.92 -30.96 4.98
C ARG A 244 -9.12 -32.12 4.39
N ARG A 245 -8.71 -33.06 5.23
CA ARG A 245 -8.13 -34.35 4.81
C ARG A 245 -9.21 -35.41 4.81
N LEU A 246 -9.22 -36.28 3.81
CA LEU A 246 -10.04 -37.48 3.81
C LEU A 246 -9.22 -38.61 4.45
N ILE A 247 -9.86 -39.35 5.34
CA ILE A 247 -9.29 -40.54 5.96
C ILE A 247 -10.30 -41.67 5.91
N ILE A 248 -9.81 -42.89 5.72
CA ILE A 248 -10.61 -44.10 5.89
C ILE A 248 -10.89 -44.25 7.38
N LYS A 249 -12.12 -44.55 7.76
CA LYS A 249 -12.41 -44.94 9.15
C LYS A 249 -11.86 -46.35 9.34
N ASP A 250 -10.91 -46.49 10.25
CA ASP A 250 -10.65 -47.79 10.85
C ASP A 250 -11.85 -48.11 11.76
N ASP A 251 -12.73 -48.99 11.26
CA ASP A 251 -13.62 -49.74 12.13
C ASP A 251 -12.74 -50.82 12.79
N GLY A 252 -12.17 -50.47 13.95
CA GLY A 252 -11.33 -51.37 14.75
C GLY A 252 -12.02 -52.68 15.14
#